data_AF-A0AAD7FQK0-F1
#
_entry.id   AF-A0AAD7FQK0-F1
#
_cell.length_a   1.000
_cell.length_b   1.000
_cell.length_c   1.000
_cell.angle_alpha   90.00
_cell.angle_beta   90.00
_cell.angle_gamma   90.00
#
_symmetry.space_group_name_H-M   'P 1'
#
loop_
_entity.id
_entity.type
_entity.pdbx_description
1 polymer ?
#
loop_
_entity_poly.entity_id
_entity_poly.type
_entity_poly.pdbx_seq_one_letter_code
_entity_poly.pdbx_strand_id
1 'polypeptide(L)'
;MNTPKIGPPVSGFKRSGALLFQVSQLNQLSPDYDYIILLEYDRVYVSFSHPPIRAAFCACRNKAMTTGDRRAVGMLAHFFLLMYYHDPRLQELGVKPGAMLGQMLTEFEFPDILRAANEMEQRMYLDEGQRPPLILDGGVSAAEWNAIPSTWLDVGIVPSPRV
;
A
#
# COMPACT_ATOMS: atom_id res chain seq x y z
N MET A 1 -18.50 -17.93 -7.12
CA MET A 1 -17.61 -17.74 -5.95
C MET A 1 -16.65 -16.62 -6.31
N ASN A 2 -16.60 -15.55 -5.52
CA ASN A 2 -15.64 -14.47 -5.77
C ASN A 2 -14.23 -14.99 -5.49
N THR A 3 -13.33 -14.86 -6.46
CA THR A 3 -11.92 -15.22 -6.28
C THR A 3 -11.31 -14.24 -5.27
N PRO A 4 -10.58 -14.72 -4.24
CA PRO A 4 -10.00 -13.82 -3.24
C PRO A 4 -9.01 -12.85 -3.90
N LYS A 5 -9.08 -11.57 -3.53
CA LYS A 5 -8.20 -10.50 -4.01
C LYS A 5 -6.73 -10.75 -3.65
N ILE A 6 -6.51 -11.37 -2.49
CA ILE A 6 -5.19 -11.79 -2.01
C ILE A 6 -5.23 -13.29 -1.76
N GLY A 7 -4.36 -14.02 -2.45
CA GLY A 7 -4.25 -15.49 -2.35
C GLY A 7 -3.81 -15.99 -0.98
N PRO A 8 -3.65 -17.31 -0.78
CA PRO A 8 -3.09 -17.87 0.46
C PRO A 8 -1.62 -17.46 0.65
N PRO A 9 -1.08 -17.55 1.87
CA PRO A 9 0.36 -17.44 2.08
C PRO A 9 1.10 -18.58 1.36
N VAL A 10 2.34 -18.33 0.93
CA VAL A 10 3.18 -19.28 0.18
C VAL A 10 4.53 -19.45 0.85
N SER A 11 5.24 -20.54 0.51
CA SER A 11 6.63 -20.79 0.95
C SER A 11 6.84 -20.77 2.47
N GLY A 12 5.83 -21.20 3.24
CA GLY A 12 5.91 -21.26 4.71
C GLY A 12 5.73 -19.91 5.42
N PHE A 13 5.43 -18.83 4.70
CA PHE A 13 5.10 -17.55 5.29
C PHE A 13 3.86 -17.66 6.20
N LYS A 14 3.93 -17.08 7.39
CA LYS A 14 2.80 -16.98 8.32
C LYS A 14 2.40 -15.52 8.43
N ARG A 15 1.11 -15.24 8.20
CA ARG A 15 0.54 -13.91 8.38
C ARG A 15 0.33 -13.66 9.87
N SER A 16 0.64 -12.44 10.32
CA SER A 16 0.25 -12.00 11.66
C SER A 16 -1.28 -11.91 11.76
N GLY A 17 -1.80 -11.82 12.99
CA GLY A 17 -3.23 -11.59 13.21
C GLY A 17 -3.73 -10.31 12.54
N ALA A 18 -2.93 -9.24 12.58
CA ALA A 18 -3.24 -7.97 11.92
C ALA A 18 -3.30 -8.12 10.39
N LEU A 19 -2.35 -8.84 9.79
CA LEU A 19 -2.37 -9.08 8.34
C LEU A 19 -3.50 -10.02 7.91
N LEU A 20 -3.86 -11.00 8.71
CA LEU A 20 -5.06 -11.82 8.47
C LEU A 20 -6.33 -10.97 8.47
N PHE A 21 -6.46 -10.05 9.42
CA PHE A 21 -7.56 -9.09 9.47
C PHE A 21 -7.60 -8.22 8.21
N GLN A 22 -6.47 -7.61 7.82
CA GLN A 22 -6.36 -6.79 6.62
C GLN A 22 -6.75 -7.55 5.35
N VAL A 23 -6.22 -8.76 5.16
CA VAL A 23 -6.54 -9.64 4.01
C VAL A 23 -8.02 -10.03 4.01
N SER A 24 -8.58 -10.38 5.17
CA SER A 24 -9.99 -10.74 5.30
C SER A 24 -10.89 -9.58 4.89
N GLN A 25 -10.61 -8.37 5.40
CA GLN A 25 -11.37 -7.18 5.04
C GLN A 25 -11.26 -6.87 3.55
N LEU A 26 -10.06 -6.89 2.98
CA LEU A 26 -9.86 -6.65 1.54
C LEU A 26 -10.58 -7.66 0.64
N ASN A 27 -10.68 -8.92 1.06
CA ASN A 27 -11.41 -9.95 0.31
C ASN A 27 -12.94 -9.82 0.40
N GLN A 28 -13.46 -9.08 1.39
CA GLN A 28 -14.90 -8.85 1.59
C GLN A 28 -15.42 -7.55 0.96
N LEU A 29 -14.53 -6.61 0.66
CA LEU A 29 -14.89 -5.28 0.14
C LEU A 29 -15.10 -5.26 -1.38
N SER A 30 -15.59 -4.13 -1.89
CA SER A 30 -15.64 -3.86 -3.34
C SER A 30 -14.27 -4.16 -3.98
N PRO A 31 -14.21 -4.77 -5.18
CA PRO A 31 -12.95 -5.02 -5.88
C PRO A 31 -12.09 -3.76 -6.07
N ASP A 32 -12.69 -2.58 -5.98
CA ASP A 32 -12.06 -1.29 -6.22
C ASP A 32 -11.03 -0.88 -5.14
N TYR A 33 -11.18 -1.34 -3.89
CA TYR A 33 -10.30 -0.90 -2.79
C TYR A 33 -9.04 -1.75 -2.69
N ASP A 34 -7.89 -1.12 -2.89
CA ASP A 34 -6.59 -1.77 -2.95
C ASP A 34 -5.87 -1.85 -1.59
N TYR A 35 -6.22 -0.98 -0.64
CA TYR A 35 -5.72 -1.05 0.73
C TYR A 35 -6.69 -0.42 1.74
N ILE A 36 -6.51 -0.74 3.02
CA ILE A 36 -7.24 -0.12 4.14
C ILE A 36 -6.22 0.43 5.12
N ILE A 37 -6.27 1.74 5.38
CA ILE A 37 -5.53 2.39 6.46
C ILE A 37 -6.46 2.45 7.67
N LEU A 38 -6.00 1.86 8.77
CA LEU A 38 -6.73 1.81 10.04
C LEU A 38 -6.39 3.07 10.85
N LEU A 39 -7.43 3.81 11.22
CA LEU A 39 -7.36 4.90 12.18
C LEU A 39 -7.86 4.41 13.54
N GLU A 40 -7.70 5.23 14.57
CA GLU A 40 -8.11 4.89 15.94
C GLU A 40 -9.61 4.51 16.03
N TYR A 41 -10.46 5.22 15.30
CA TYR A 41 -11.92 5.01 15.30
C TYR A 41 -12.52 4.78 13.90
N ASP A 42 -11.73 4.96 12.84
CA ASP A 42 -12.20 5.00 11.45
C ASP A 42 -11.32 4.17 10.52
N ARG A 43 -11.75 4.04 9.27
CA ARG A 43 -11.01 3.36 8.21
C ARG A 43 -10.98 4.23 6.96
N VAL A 44 -9.79 4.41 6.42
CA VAL A 44 -9.59 5.04 5.12
C VAL A 44 -9.32 3.95 4.10
N TYR A 45 -10.16 3.90 3.08
CA TYR A 45 -10.03 2.97 1.98
C TYR A 45 -9.28 3.67 0.84
N VAL A 46 -8.32 2.94 0.28
CA VAL A 46 -7.41 3.44 -0.74
C VAL A 46 -7.67 2.66 -2.02
N SER A 47 -7.86 3.36 -3.12
CA SER A 47 -7.93 2.79 -4.48
C SER A 47 -7.11 3.63 -5.45
N PHE A 48 -6.61 2.99 -6.50
CA PHE A 48 -5.81 3.68 -7.52
C PHE A 48 -6.57 3.66 -8.85
N SER A 49 -6.97 4.83 -9.36
CA SER A 49 -7.70 4.92 -10.65
C SER A 49 -6.80 4.73 -11.86
N HIS A 50 -5.50 5.03 -11.74
CA HIS A 50 -4.55 4.88 -12.84
C HIS A 50 -4.09 3.40 -12.99
N PRO A 51 -4.43 2.70 -14.10
CA PRO A 51 -4.26 1.24 -14.16
C PRO A 51 -2.82 0.73 -14.02
N PRO A 52 -1.79 1.36 -14.64
CA PRO A 52 -0.40 0.99 -14.40
C PRO A 52 0.04 1.08 -12.93
N ILE A 53 -0.37 2.13 -12.22
CA ILE A 53 -0.04 2.30 -10.79
C ILE A 53 -0.74 1.23 -9.97
N ARG A 54 -2.05 1.03 -10.24
CA ARG A 54 -2.85 0.03 -9.55
C ARG A 54 -2.25 -1.36 -9.73
N ALA A 55 -1.82 -1.70 -10.94
CA ALA A 55 -1.19 -2.98 -11.24
C ALA A 55 0.13 -3.16 -10.47
N ALA A 56 1.02 -2.15 -10.52
CA ALA A 56 2.29 -2.16 -9.78
C ALA A 56 2.06 -2.29 -8.26
N PHE A 57 1.11 -1.52 -7.71
CA PHE A 57 0.75 -1.56 -6.30
C PHE A 57 0.19 -2.93 -5.91
N CYS A 58 -0.77 -3.45 -6.67
CA CYS A 58 -1.39 -4.74 -6.37
C CYS A 58 -0.39 -5.89 -6.47
N ALA A 59 0.54 -5.87 -7.44
CA ALA A 59 1.61 -6.85 -7.54
C ALA A 59 2.52 -6.81 -6.31
N CYS A 60 2.97 -5.62 -5.90
CA CYS A 60 3.80 -5.42 -4.72
C CYS A 60 3.08 -5.85 -3.43
N ARG A 61 1.84 -5.41 -3.24
CA ARG A 61 0.96 -5.79 -2.11
C ARG A 61 0.78 -7.31 -2.05
N ASN A 62 0.42 -7.93 -3.16
CA ASN A 62 0.19 -9.37 -3.19
C ASN A 62 1.47 -10.13 -2.85
N LYS A 63 2.62 -9.69 -3.35
CA LYS A 63 3.92 -10.27 -2.97
C LYS A 63 4.16 -10.15 -1.46
N ALA A 64 4.06 -8.95 -0.89
CA ALA A 64 4.23 -8.71 0.54
C ALA A 64 3.29 -9.59 1.39
N MET A 65 2.00 -9.66 1.02
CA MET A 65 0.98 -10.35 1.82
C MET A 65 0.93 -11.86 1.61
N THR A 66 1.51 -12.39 0.53
CA THR A 66 1.55 -13.84 0.27
C THR A 66 2.89 -14.46 0.62
N THR A 67 4.01 -13.77 0.44
CA THR A 67 5.36 -14.33 0.68
C THR A 67 6.06 -13.72 1.89
N GLY A 68 5.58 -12.60 2.44
CA GLY A 68 6.32 -11.84 3.46
C GLY A 68 7.60 -11.18 2.94
N ASP A 69 7.67 -10.89 1.64
CA ASP A 69 8.86 -10.30 1.03
C ASP A 69 9.15 -8.91 1.64
N ARG A 70 10.25 -8.82 2.39
CA ARG A 70 10.65 -7.59 3.12
C ARG A 70 10.95 -6.42 2.19
N ARG A 71 11.46 -6.68 0.98
CA ARG A 71 11.69 -5.63 -0.02
C ARG A 71 10.34 -5.09 -0.52
N ALA A 72 9.37 -5.97 -0.78
CA ALA A 72 8.01 -5.57 -1.14
C ALA A 72 7.34 -4.76 -0.02
N VAL A 73 7.49 -5.17 1.24
CA VAL A 73 6.99 -4.41 2.40
C VAL A 73 7.64 -3.01 2.47
N GLY A 74 8.97 -2.92 2.29
CA GLY A 74 9.67 -1.63 2.26
C GLY A 74 9.21 -0.73 1.10
N MET A 75 8.97 -1.31 -0.07
CA MET A 75 8.42 -0.59 -1.23
C MET A 75 7.00 -0.06 -0.98
N LEU A 76 6.14 -0.85 -0.34
CA LEU A 76 4.82 -0.38 0.08
C LEU A 76 4.92 0.74 1.12
N ALA A 77 5.77 0.59 2.13
CA ALA A 77 5.92 1.58 3.20
C ALA A 77 6.38 2.93 2.65
N HIS A 78 7.39 2.92 1.79
CA HIS A 78 7.84 4.11 1.07
C HIS A 78 6.73 4.71 0.20
N PHE A 79 6.04 3.88 -0.59
CA PHE A 79 4.97 4.36 -1.48
C PHE A 79 3.82 5.01 -0.69
N PHE A 80 3.46 4.46 0.46
CA PHE A 80 2.47 5.06 1.35
C PHE A 80 2.91 6.39 1.96
N LEU A 81 4.17 6.50 2.40
CA LEU A 81 4.72 7.78 2.87
C LEU A 81 4.67 8.83 1.76
N LEU A 82 5.08 8.46 0.55
CA LEU A 82 5.01 9.34 -0.61
C LEU A 82 3.56 9.81 -0.84
N MET A 83 2.60 8.88 -0.88
CA MET A 83 1.17 9.23 -1.03
C MET A 83 0.71 10.22 0.05
N TYR A 84 1.09 10.01 1.30
CA TYR A 84 0.73 10.92 2.40
C TYR A 84 1.26 12.35 2.18
N TYR A 85 2.50 12.49 1.70
CA TYR A 85 3.09 13.81 1.46
C TYR A 85 2.58 14.47 0.19
N HIS A 86 2.13 13.70 -0.79
CA HIS A 86 1.65 14.22 -2.08
C HIS A 86 0.13 14.41 -2.16
N ASP A 87 -0.65 13.75 -1.30
CA ASP A 87 -2.10 13.86 -1.29
C ASP A 87 -2.63 14.48 0.01
N PRO A 88 -3.07 15.76 -0.02
CA PRO A 88 -3.55 16.44 1.19
C PRO A 88 -4.80 15.79 1.77
N ARG A 89 -5.58 15.05 0.98
CA ARG A 89 -6.80 14.38 1.48
C ARG A 89 -6.47 13.37 2.56
N LEU A 90 -5.33 12.67 2.50
CA LEU A 90 -4.94 11.76 3.57
C LEU A 90 -4.77 12.49 4.91
N GLN A 91 -4.24 13.71 4.87
CA GLN A 91 -4.08 14.56 6.06
C GLN A 91 -5.44 15.06 6.57
N GLU A 92 -6.32 15.48 5.66
CA GLU A 92 -7.70 15.90 5.98
C GLU A 92 -8.52 14.77 6.62
N LEU A 93 -8.30 13.53 6.19
CA LEU A 93 -8.94 12.33 6.76
C LEU A 93 -8.26 11.86 8.06
N GLY A 94 -7.27 12.59 8.59
CA GLY A 94 -6.62 12.30 9.86
C GLY A 94 -5.60 11.16 9.83
N VAL A 95 -5.18 10.72 8.64
CA VAL A 95 -4.08 9.74 8.52
C VAL A 95 -2.81 10.37 9.10
N LYS A 96 -2.06 9.58 9.88
CA LYS A 96 -0.75 9.98 10.40
C LYS A 96 0.31 9.00 9.87
N PRO A 97 1.47 9.47 9.36
CA PRO A 97 2.51 8.59 8.82
C PRO A 97 2.96 7.54 9.82
N GLY A 98 3.14 7.93 11.09
CA GLY A 98 3.52 7.02 12.16
C GLY A 98 2.46 5.95 12.46
N ALA A 99 1.16 6.28 12.36
CA ALA A 99 0.08 5.32 12.56
C ALA A 99 0.02 4.31 11.41
N MET A 100 0.17 4.79 10.18
CA MET A 100 0.22 3.96 8.97
C MET A 100 1.43 3.01 8.99
N LEU A 101 2.62 3.51 9.33
CA LEU A 101 3.80 2.66 9.52
C LEU A 101 3.64 1.69 10.70
N GLY A 102 3.00 2.12 11.78
CA GLY A 102 2.68 1.27 12.93
C GLY A 102 1.77 0.11 12.55
N GLN A 103 0.72 0.37 11.76
CA GLN A 103 -0.13 -0.67 11.18
C GLN A 103 0.72 -1.66 10.38
N MET A 104 1.52 -1.20 9.43
CA MET A 104 2.35 -2.09 8.62
C MET A 104 3.37 -2.90 9.46
N LEU A 105 3.94 -2.31 10.51
CA LEU A 105 4.82 -3.01 11.43
C LEU A 105 4.11 -4.20 12.09
N THR A 106 2.84 -4.03 12.49
CA THR A 106 2.04 -5.12 13.07
C THR A 106 1.57 -6.14 12.03
N GLU A 107 1.26 -5.71 10.81
CA GLU A 107 0.84 -6.60 9.72
C GLU A 107 1.99 -7.52 9.28
N PHE A 108 3.19 -6.97 9.11
CA PHE A 108 4.32 -7.69 8.54
C PHE A 108 5.35 -8.17 9.57
N GLU A 109 5.16 -7.85 10.86
CA GLU A 109 6.11 -8.12 11.95
C GLU A 109 7.54 -7.70 11.57
N PHE A 110 7.66 -6.52 10.94
CA PHE A 110 8.89 -6.05 10.33
C PHE A 110 9.43 -4.80 11.06
N PRO A 111 10.28 -4.96 12.09
CA PRO A 111 10.75 -3.84 12.92
C PRO A 111 11.62 -2.84 12.15
N ASP A 112 12.31 -3.27 11.08
CA ASP A 112 13.17 -2.43 10.23
C ASP A 112 12.41 -1.70 9.12
N ILE A 113 11.07 -1.68 9.14
CA ILE A 113 10.27 -1.14 8.04
C ILE A 113 10.61 0.30 7.66
N LEU A 114 10.91 1.16 8.65
CA LEU A 114 11.32 2.55 8.40
C LEU A 114 12.67 2.63 7.69
N ARG A 115 13.63 1.80 8.11
CA ARG A 115 14.94 1.71 7.44
C ARG A 115 14.77 1.22 6.00
N ALA A 116 13.96 0.19 5.78
CA ALA A 116 13.65 -0.31 4.45
C ALA A 116 12.94 0.74 3.57
N ALA A 117 12.02 1.53 4.12
CA ALA A 117 11.37 2.61 3.40
C ALA A 117 12.37 3.71 3.01
N ASN A 118 13.28 4.09 3.91
CA ASN A 118 14.35 5.06 3.62
C ASN A 118 15.32 4.54 2.54
N GLU A 119 15.63 3.24 2.51
CA GLU A 119 16.42 2.64 1.42
C GLU A 119 15.68 2.76 0.07
N MET A 120 14.34 2.65 0.06
CA MET A 120 13.55 2.85 -1.16
C MET A 120 13.52 4.32 -1.59
N GLU A 121 13.49 5.26 -0.66
CA GLU A 121 13.61 6.70 -0.93
C GLU A 121 14.95 7.00 -1.63
N GLN A 122 16.06 6.44 -1.14
CA GLN A 122 17.36 6.62 -1.80
C GLN A 122 17.37 6.04 -3.23
N ARG A 123 16.73 4.87 -3.43
CA ARG A 123 16.58 4.29 -4.78
C ARG A 123 15.75 5.19 -5.70
N MET A 124 14.73 5.87 -5.19
CA MET A 124 13.93 6.83 -5.96
C MET A 124 14.79 7.99 -6.45
N TYR A 125 15.63 8.58 -5.59
CA TYR A 125 16.51 9.69 -5.98
C TYR A 125 17.60 9.32 -7.00
N LEU A 126 17.96 8.03 -7.09
CA LEU A 126 18.89 7.53 -8.11
C LEU A 126 18.22 7.28 -9.46
N ASP A 127 16.89 7.25 -9.53
CA ASP A 127 16.15 7.16 -10.80
C ASP A 127 16.03 8.55 -11.44
N GLU A 128 16.39 8.67 -12.72
CA GLU A 128 16.33 9.96 -13.45
C GLU A 128 14.91 10.55 -13.49
N GLY A 129 13.88 9.70 -13.49
CA GLY A 129 12.48 10.10 -13.42
C GLY A 129 11.92 10.22 -12.00
N GLN A 130 12.77 10.06 -10.99
CA GLN A 130 12.41 9.98 -9.57
C GLN A 130 11.21 9.08 -9.32
N ARG A 131 11.14 7.95 -10.05
CA ARG A 131 10.04 7.00 -9.91
C ARG A 131 10.16 6.26 -8.58
N PRO A 132 9.06 6.11 -7.83
CA PRO A 132 9.07 5.28 -6.64
C PRO A 132 9.50 3.85 -7.01
N PRO A 133 10.29 3.14 -6.19
CA PRO A 133 10.78 1.80 -6.57
C PRO A 133 9.67 0.79 -6.84
N LEU A 134 8.51 0.93 -6.21
CA LEU A 134 7.33 0.13 -6.51
C LEU A 134 6.86 0.31 -7.96
N ILE A 135 6.93 1.53 -8.47
CA ILE A 135 6.52 1.91 -9.83
C ILE A 135 7.58 1.46 -10.84
N LEU A 136 8.86 1.66 -10.51
CA LEU A 136 9.99 1.19 -11.30
C LEU A 136 9.99 -0.34 -11.44
N ASP A 137 9.94 -1.07 -10.33
CA ASP A 137 9.95 -2.53 -10.30
C ASP A 137 8.64 -3.11 -10.86
N GLY A 138 7.56 -2.32 -10.85
CA GLY A 138 6.27 -2.63 -11.48
C GLY A 138 6.27 -2.50 -13.01
N GLY A 139 7.37 -2.07 -13.62
CA GLY A 139 7.52 -1.97 -15.07
C GLY A 139 6.89 -0.71 -15.68
N VAL A 140 6.55 0.29 -14.88
CA VAL A 140 5.99 1.55 -15.38
C VAL A 140 7.13 2.43 -15.91
N SER A 141 7.04 2.79 -17.20
CA SER A 141 8.05 3.62 -17.85
C SER A 141 8.07 5.06 -17.31
N ALA A 142 9.17 5.78 -17.54
CA ALA A 142 9.26 7.19 -17.18
C ALA A 142 8.21 8.04 -17.91
N ALA A 143 7.92 7.72 -19.18
CA ALA A 143 6.88 8.40 -19.94
C ALA A 143 5.49 8.17 -19.33
N GLU A 144 5.17 6.93 -18.94
CA GLU A 144 3.91 6.61 -18.26
C GLU A 144 3.82 7.29 -16.89
N TRP A 145 4.91 7.32 -16.11
CA TRP A 145 4.96 8.00 -14.81
C TRP A 145 4.75 9.51 -14.91
N ASN A 146 5.36 10.15 -15.91
CA ASN A 146 5.24 11.59 -16.12
C ASN A 146 3.86 11.98 -16.69
N ALA A 147 3.14 11.04 -17.29
CA ALA A 147 1.80 11.25 -17.82
C ALA A 147 0.69 11.09 -16.76
N ILE A 148 1.04 10.72 -15.52
CA ILE A 148 0.05 10.42 -14.48
C ILE A 148 -0.62 11.73 -14.01
N PRO A 149 -1.96 11.83 -14.08
CA PRO A 149 -2.68 13.01 -13.62
C PRO A 149 -2.61 13.09 -12.10
N SER A 150 -2.52 14.28 -11.51
CA SER A 150 -2.43 14.47 -10.04
C SER A 150 -3.55 13.84 -9.21
N THR A 151 -4.66 13.42 -9.83
CA THR A 151 -5.81 12.77 -9.21
C THR A 151 -5.81 11.24 -9.36
N TRP A 152 -4.64 10.61 -9.46
CA TRP A 152 -4.50 9.15 -9.67
C TRP A 152 -4.78 8.30 -8.42
N LEU A 153 -4.81 8.94 -7.26
CA LEU A 153 -5.16 8.36 -5.98
C LEU A 153 -6.63 8.67 -5.67
N ASP A 154 -7.38 7.65 -5.27
CA ASP A 154 -8.73 7.81 -4.76
C ASP A 154 -8.76 7.33 -3.31
N VAL A 155 -9.14 8.23 -2.41
CA VAL A 155 -9.28 7.96 -0.98
C VAL A 155 -10.73 8.18 -0.58
N GLY A 156 -11.28 7.24 0.17
CA GLY A 156 -12.64 7.33 0.69
C GLY A 156 -12.69 6.92 2.16
N ILE A 157 -13.55 7.58 2.93
CA ILE A 157 -14.02 7.05 4.21
C ILE A 157 -15.32 6.31 3.91
N VAL A 158 -15.36 5.02 4.24
CA VAL A 158 -16.65 4.35 4.47
C VAL A 158 -16.82 4.33 5.98
N PRO A 159 -17.77 5.10 6.55
CA PRO A 159 -18.03 5.08 7.98
C PRO A 159 -18.23 3.63 8.41
N SER A 160 -17.55 3.22 9.48
CA SER A 160 -17.83 1.91 10.07
C SER A 160 -19.34 1.86 10.36
N PRO A 161 -20.05 0.76 10.02
CA PRO A 161 -21.43 0.64 10.44
C PRO A 161 -21.46 0.86 11.94
N ARG A 162 -22.19 1.89 12.40
CA ARG A 162 -22.38 2.12 13.83
C ARG A 162 -23.04 0.85 14.38
N VAL A 163 -22.30 0.12 15.20
CA VAL A 163 -22.79 -1.04 15.94
C VAL A 163 -23.78 -0.56 16.99
#